data_AF-A0A849SBZ6-F1
#
_entry.id   AF-A0A849SBZ6-F1
#
_cell.length_a   1.000
_cell.length_b   1.000
_cell.length_c   1.000
_cell.angle_alpha   90.00
_cell.angle_beta   90.00
_cell.angle_gamma   90.00
#
_symmetry.space_group_name_H-M   'P 1'
#
loop_
_entity.id
_entity.type
_entity.pdbx_description
1 polymer ?
#
loop_
_entity_poly.entity_id
_entity_poly.type
_entity_poly.pdbx_seq_one_letter_code
_entity_poly.pdbx_strand_id
1 'polypeptide(L)'
;MTRAPAMPRFAAIRATLCALALLPAMLAARDAIAAPQVEVHGTVLRPDGAPVPRARITLRNGRSASVSADAQGRFTIRIALPTLARLSRDTLRLQLDAAARGWRPVYGDREPALGLSLTVTEVGGGRRLIARSNDSRLAAVAARAVATGVSLVLDEVRFTALAGERAGVPPPPILTHSATLTLEGAPGNDSTLVKPVAVRPRVDSLQRVVVERERTVRERANSERAERSRTVRPRVDSLQRVVVERERTVRERANSERAERSRRDSLERMQWREAVAAREDSLRAVWGVRRDAPRNADPALIRRLERERIDSTRTANTLKRRESARRDSLRWADFRMAKQAREDSVARLEQLRNDEADAAKAAKEAQRVAQAEARVKRNEASKAARAERVEKAKPPREEKPARVAKPRVEKPIAAPPTPVARTEPPRTEPPVADGCSCRMAGTVEIAPRMVLLEPERVVVRLAGRATPADTLEMFMGAPRAFRLAAVPCGARRLEIIRLRLDAPEARLVDGQPAEGFGCSSGTLLQPRLVIALDRPRNAIRR
;
A
#
# COMPACT_ATOMS: atom_id res chain seq x y z
N MET A 1 84.94 32.25 35.56
CA MET A 1 84.08 31.20 36.15
C MET A 1 82.64 31.69 36.13
N THR A 2 81.92 31.45 35.05
CA THR A 2 80.53 31.92 34.86
C THR A 2 79.61 30.69 34.83
N ARG A 3 78.80 30.54 35.89
CA ARG A 3 77.76 29.50 36.00
C ARG A 3 76.61 29.84 35.07
N ALA A 4 76.32 28.96 34.12
CA ALA A 4 75.12 29.02 33.29
C ALA A 4 73.87 28.62 34.11
N PRO A 5 72.74 29.35 33.99
CA PRO A 5 71.52 29.00 34.70
C PRO A 5 70.82 27.81 34.03
N ALA A 6 70.50 26.80 34.85
CA ALA A 6 69.71 25.65 34.45
C ALA A 6 68.27 26.08 34.10
N MET A 7 67.89 25.93 32.83
CA MET A 7 66.52 26.18 32.40
C MET A 7 65.53 25.14 32.97
N PRO A 8 64.31 25.56 33.36
CA PRO A 8 63.31 24.69 33.96
C PRO A 8 62.65 23.80 32.91
N ARG A 9 63.03 22.51 32.89
CA ARG A 9 62.43 21.47 32.02
C ARG A 9 60.92 21.23 32.24
N PHE A 10 60.31 21.87 33.23
CA PHE A 10 58.89 21.72 33.56
C PHE A 10 57.94 22.58 32.71
N ALA A 11 58.44 23.61 32.00
CA ALA A 11 57.59 24.46 31.15
C ALA A 11 57.17 23.75 29.85
N ALA A 12 58.04 22.94 29.26
CA ALA A 12 57.74 22.22 28.02
C ALA A 12 56.66 21.15 28.20
N ILE A 13 56.65 20.43 29.34
CA ILE A 13 55.68 19.34 29.59
C ILE A 13 54.25 19.88 29.79
N ARG A 14 54.09 21.06 30.40
CA ARG A 14 52.76 21.69 30.58
C ARG A 14 52.14 22.20 29.28
N ALA A 15 52.95 22.70 28.34
CA ALA A 15 52.48 23.12 27.02
C ALA A 15 51.96 21.92 26.19
N THR A 16 52.65 20.78 26.24
CA THR A 16 52.25 19.56 25.51
C THR A 16 50.97 18.93 26.08
N LEU A 17 50.77 18.96 27.41
CA LEU A 17 49.55 18.46 28.06
C LEU A 17 48.32 19.33 27.74
N CYS A 18 48.46 20.66 27.64
CA CYS A 18 47.37 21.52 27.19
C CYS A 18 46.99 21.28 25.73
N ALA A 19 47.97 21.05 24.85
CA ALA A 19 47.70 20.71 23.44
C ALA A 19 46.96 19.36 23.30
N LEU A 20 47.31 18.36 24.12
CA LEU A 20 46.67 17.03 24.09
C LEU A 20 45.22 17.05 24.61
N ALA A 21 44.89 17.95 25.55
CA ALA A 21 43.54 18.12 26.07
C ALA A 21 42.59 18.85 25.08
N LEU A 22 43.14 19.61 24.12
CA LEU A 22 42.36 20.31 23.09
C LEU A 22 41.98 19.43 21.88
N LEU A 23 42.72 18.33 21.63
CA LEU A 23 42.42 17.38 20.56
C LEU A 23 41.02 16.72 20.66
N PRO A 24 40.56 16.19 21.81
CA PRO A 24 39.23 15.59 21.90
C PRO A 24 38.09 16.61 21.71
N ALA A 25 38.27 17.87 22.13
CA ALA A 25 37.28 18.93 21.91
C ALA A 25 37.16 19.31 20.42
N MET A 26 38.28 19.35 19.69
CA MET A 26 38.29 19.58 18.22
C MET A 26 37.70 18.40 17.43
N LEU A 27 37.90 17.16 17.88
CA LEU A 27 37.29 15.97 17.28
C LEU A 27 35.77 15.90 17.54
N ALA A 28 35.31 16.30 18.73
CA ALA A 28 33.88 16.38 19.03
C ALA A 28 33.15 17.49 18.25
N ALA A 29 33.84 18.61 17.96
CA ALA A 29 33.27 19.70 17.17
C ALA A 29 33.11 19.37 15.67
N ARG A 30 33.92 18.45 15.12
CA ARG A 30 33.83 18.02 13.71
C ARG A 30 32.64 17.11 13.40
N ASP A 31 32.16 16.37 14.40
CA ASP A 31 30.97 15.52 14.26
C ASP A 31 29.65 16.25 14.56
N ALA A 32 29.71 17.53 14.95
CA ALA A 32 28.54 18.37 15.19
C ALA A 32 27.94 18.96 13.91
N ILE A 33 28.10 18.30 12.76
CA ILE A 33 27.29 18.60 11.57
C ILE A 33 25.85 18.26 11.97
N ALA A 34 25.01 19.29 12.10
CA ALA A 34 23.62 19.13 12.49
C ALA A 34 22.97 18.03 11.64
N ALA A 35 22.44 17.00 12.31
CA ALA A 35 21.81 15.89 11.63
C ALA A 35 20.71 16.43 10.69
N PRO A 36 20.64 15.96 9.43
CA PRO A 36 19.64 16.47 8.49
C PRO A 36 18.25 16.30 9.09
N GLN A 37 17.39 17.31 8.93
CA GLN A 37 16.03 17.28 9.48
C GLN A 37 15.00 17.38 8.38
N VAL A 38 13.85 16.74 8.58
CA VAL A 38 12.65 17.00 7.78
C VAL A 38 11.60 17.57 8.71
N GLU A 39 11.20 18.81 8.48
CA GLU A 39 10.06 19.42 9.18
C GLU A 39 8.78 19.08 8.44
N VAL A 40 7.86 18.40 9.10
CA VAL A 40 6.59 17.97 8.51
C VAL A 40 5.49 18.87 9.01
N HIS A 41 4.82 19.55 8.07
CA HIS A 41 3.67 20.40 8.30
C HIS A 41 2.42 19.68 7.80
N GLY A 42 1.39 19.63 8.63
CA GLY A 42 0.20 18.88 8.27
C GLY A 42 -1.07 19.31 8.98
N THR A 43 -2.18 18.66 8.62
CA THR A 43 -3.51 18.90 9.16
C THR A 43 -4.22 17.58 9.51
N VAL A 44 -5.07 17.63 10.53
CA VAL A 44 -6.01 16.56 10.87
C VAL A 44 -7.42 17.07 10.67
N LEU A 45 -8.09 16.56 9.64
CA LEU A 45 -9.41 17.02 9.21
C LEU A 45 -10.43 15.88 9.28
N ARG A 46 -11.67 16.18 9.60
CA ARG A 46 -12.81 15.27 9.48
C ARG A 46 -13.17 15.06 8.00
N PRO A 47 -14.03 14.08 7.65
CA PRO A 47 -14.44 13.84 6.26
C PRO A 47 -15.26 14.99 5.67
N ASP A 48 -15.88 15.82 6.51
CA ASP A 48 -16.58 17.06 6.14
C ASP A 48 -15.63 18.26 5.95
N GLY A 49 -14.32 18.06 6.14
CA GLY A 49 -13.30 19.10 6.00
C GLY A 49 -13.04 19.93 7.25
N ALA A 50 -13.83 19.76 8.32
CA ALA A 50 -13.63 20.53 9.55
C ALA A 50 -12.42 20.01 10.35
N PRO A 51 -11.70 20.90 11.04
CA PRO A 51 -10.49 20.54 11.77
C PRO A 51 -10.78 19.68 13.01
N VAL A 52 -9.82 18.82 13.37
CA VAL A 52 -9.84 18.06 14.63
C VAL A 52 -8.80 18.65 15.58
N PRO A 53 -9.21 19.53 16.50
CA PRO A 53 -8.28 20.16 17.42
C PRO A 53 -7.74 19.15 18.43
N ARG A 54 -6.53 19.41 18.93
CA ARG A 54 -5.86 18.57 19.95
C ARG A 54 -5.62 17.12 19.52
N ALA A 55 -5.66 16.82 18.23
CA ALA A 55 -5.21 15.52 17.72
C ALA A 55 -3.72 15.33 18.07
N ARG A 56 -3.37 14.24 18.75
CA ARG A 56 -1.98 13.92 19.09
C ARG A 56 -1.31 13.25 17.90
N ILE A 57 -0.23 13.85 17.40
CA ILE A 57 0.63 13.30 16.36
C ILE A 57 1.85 12.70 17.03
N THR A 58 2.15 11.44 16.76
CA THR A 58 3.26 10.69 17.37
C THR A 58 4.21 10.20 16.29
N LEU A 59 5.48 10.58 16.39
CA LEU A 59 6.58 10.02 15.61
C LEU A 59 7.22 8.86 16.39
N ARG A 60 7.32 7.69 15.75
CA ARG A 60 7.93 6.48 16.30
C ARG A 60 9.18 6.12 15.50
N ASN A 61 10.33 6.12 16.17
CA ASN A 61 11.65 5.79 15.60
C ASN A 61 12.57 5.13 16.64
N GLY A 62 12.07 4.14 17.39
CA GLY A 62 12.73 3.62 18.61
C GLY A 62 12.70 4.59 19.80
N ARG A 63 12.69 5.91 19.54
CA ARG A 63 12.29 6.98 20.47
C ARG A 63 10.98 7.59 19.97
N SER A 64 10.08 7.93 20.90
CA SER A 64 8.82 8.60 20.56
C SER A 64 8.92 10.11 20.78
N ALA A 65 8.47 10.88 19.80
CA ALA A 65 8.20 12.30 19.94
C ALA A 65 6.73 12.55 19.62
N SER A 66 6.08 13.50 20.29
CA SER A 66 4.67 13.81 20.05
C SER A 66 4.39 15.30 20.08
N VAL A 67 3.47 15.74 19.21
CA VAL A 67 2.95 17.11 19.19
C VAL A 67 1.42 17.04 19.18
N SER A 68 0.75 18.10 19.62
CA SER A 68 -0.70 18.21 19.53
C SER A 68 -1.07 19.20 18.44
N ALA A 69 -2.10 18.86 17.65
CA ALA A 69 -2.66 19.76 16.66
C ALA A 69 -3.35 20.96 17.31
N ASP A 70 -3.26 22.13 16.66
CA ASP A 70 -3.85 23.39 17.11
C ASP A 70 -5.38 23.45 16.93
N ALA A 71 -5.99 24.62 17.14
CA ALA A 71 -7.44 24.82 16.99
C ALA A 71 -7.92 24.59 15.54
N GLN A 72 -7.04 24.82 14.56
CA GLN A 72 -7.26 24.61 13.13
C GLN A 72 -6.86 23.20 12.69
N GLY A 73 -6.54 22.30 13.63
CA GLY A 73 -6.11 20.94 13.35
C GLY A 73 -4.74 20.86 12.68
N ARG A 74 -3.95 21.94 12.66
CA ARG A 74 -2.61 21.98 12.07
C ARG A 74 -1.56 21.48 13.07
N PHE A 75 -0.50 20.87 12.55
CA PHE A 75 0.64 20.42 13.35
C PHE A 75 1.95 20.62 12.60
N THR A 76 3.03 20.80 13.36
CA THR A 76 4.40 20.82 12.86
C THR A 76 5.24 19.88 13.71
N ILE A 77 5.94 18.93 13.08
CA ILE A 77 6.82 17.99 13.78
C ILE A 77 8.15 17.85 13.04
N ARG A 78 9.26 17.90 13.78
CA ARG A 78 10.60 17.76 13.23
C ARG A 78 11.08 16.32 13.32
N ILE A 79 11.53 15.78 12.20
CA ILE A 79 12.07 14.43 12.07
C ILE A 79 13.58 14.55 11.88
N ALA A 80 14.35 14.15 12.89
CA ALA A 80 15.79 14.02 12.75
C ALA A 80 16.12 12.79 11.90
N LEU A 81 16.80 13.00 10.78
CA LEU A 81 17.30 11.94 9.92
C LEU A 81 18.76 11.61 10.24
N PRO A 82 19.15 10.32 10.19
CA PRO A 82 20.53 9.90 10.36
C PRO A 82 21.40 10.39 9.19
N THR A 83 22.67 10.62 9.49
CA THR A 83 23.70 10.90 8.47
C THR A 83 23.94 9.68 7.58
N LEU A 84 24.50 9.89 6.38
CA LEU A 84 24.85 8.80 5.46
C LEU A 84 25.76 7.73 6.11
N ALA A 85 26.73 8.15 6.93
CA ALA A 85 27.64 7.25 7.64
C ALA A 85 26.96 6.40 8.73
N ARG A 86 25.78 6.81 9.19
CA ARG A 86 24.94 6.02 10.10
C ARG A 86 24.01 5.11 9.31
N LEU A 87 23.45 5.59 8.20
CA LEU A 87 22.58 4.79 7.33
C LEU A 87 23.28 3.64 6.61
N SER A 88 24.60 3.70 6.46
CA SER A 88 25.41 2.57 5.97
C SER A 88 25.51 1.43 6.99
N ARG A 89 25.23 1.70 8.28
CA ARG A 89 25.26 0.70 9.36
C ARG A 89 23.86 0.25 9.73
N ASP A 90 22.92 1.20 9.84
CA ASP A 90 21.57 0.97 10.33
C ASP A 90 20.52 1.43 9.32
N THR A 91 19.46 0.64 9.14
CA THR A 91 18.27 1.08 8.40
C THR A 91 17.39 1.94 9.32
N LEU A 92 16.97 3.10 8.84
CA LEU A 92 15.97 3.91 9.52
C LEU A 92 14.56 3.40 9.19
N ARG A 93 13.69 3.32 10.21
CA ARG A 93 12.25 3.12 10.05
C ARG A 93 11.49 4.09 10.94
N LEU A 94 10.64 4.89 10.32
CA LEU A 94 9.83 5.91 10.95
C LEU A 94 8.36 5.64 10.70
N GLN A 95 7.53 5.90 11.71
CA GLN A 95 6.09 5.89 11.59
C GLN A 95 5.53 7.15 12.27
N LEU A 96 4.72 7.91 11.54
CA LEU A 96 4.01 9.08 12.01
C LEU A 96 2.52 8.75 12.08
N ASP A 97 1.98 8.60 13.28
CA ASP A 97 0.57 8.30 13.52
C ASP A 97 -0.16 9.45 14.21
N ALA A 98 -1.47 9.54 13.99
CA ALA A 98 -2.34 10.53 14.62
C ALA A 98 -3.44 9.85 15.44
N ALA A 99 -3.74 10.41 16.61
CA ALA A 99 -4.78 9.93 17.52
C ALA A 99 -5.65 11.10 18.02
N ALA A 100 -6.97 10.92 18.03
CA ALA A 100 -7.90 11.89 18.56
C ALA A 100 -9.09 11.17 19.22
N ARG A 101 -9.61 11.68 20.32
CA ARG A 101 -10.69 11.01 21.08
C ARG A 101 -11.96 10.91 20.24
N GLY A 102 -12.54 9.70 20.15
CA GLY A 102 -13.70 9.43 19.31
C GLY A 102 -13.43 9.38 17.80
N TRP A 103 -12.17 9.55 17.38
CA TRP A 103 -11.75 9.57 15.99
C TRP A 103 -10.61 8.59 15.71
N ARG A 104 -10.59 8.08 14.48
CA ARG A 104 -9.56 7.22 13.93
C ARG A 104 -8.92 7.93 12.74
N PRO A 105 -7.88 8.76 12.98
CA PRO A 105 -7.12 9.37 11.91
C PRO A 105 -6.47 8.33 11.00
N VAL A 106 -6.61 8.55 9.70
CA VAL A 106 -5.95 7.77 8.64
C VAL A 106 -5.23 8.71 7.69
N TYR A 107 -4.10 8.27 7.15
CA TYR A 107 -3.33 8.94 6.13
C TYR A 107 -3.78 8.48 4.74
N GLY A 108 -3.90 9.43 3.79
CA GLY A 108 -4.24 9.13 2.39
C GLY A 108 -5.45 8.20 2.21
N ASP A 109 -5.27 7.13 1.42
CA ASP A 109 -6.28 6.13 1.04
C ASP A 109 -6.69 5.14 2.15
N ARG A 110 -6.60 5.55 3.42
CA ARG A 110 -6.94 4.82 4.67
C ARG A 110 -5.78 4.09 5.36
N GLU A 111 -4.53 4.47 5.09
CA GLU A 111 -3.41 3.92 5.86
C GLU A 111 -3.45 4.44 7.30
N PRO A 112 -3.05 3.64 8.30
CA PRO A 112 -3.18 4.07 9.69
C PRO A 112 -2.13 5.11 10.11
N ALA A 113 -1.04 5.25 9.35
CA ALA A 113 0.10 6.11 9.63
C ALA A 113 0.84 6.48 8.34
N LEU A 114 1.64 7.54 8.38
CA LEU A 114 2.63 7.88 7.36
C LEU A 114 3.95 7.19 7.71
N GLY A 115 4.53 6.45 6.77
CA GLY A 115 5.74 5.66 6.98
C GLY A 115 6.93 6.14 6.17
N LEU A 116 8.14 5.98 6.71
CA LEU A 116 9.38 6.23 5.98
C LEU A 116 10.44 5.18 6.37
N SER A 117 11.13 4.64 5.37
CA SER A 117 12.31 3.80 5.56
C SER A 117 13.46 4.29 4.70
N LEU A 118 14.65 4.39 5.28
CA LEU A 118 15.87 4.80 4.59
C LEU A 118 16.93 3.71 4.74
N THR A 119 17.51 3.29 3.63
CA THR A 119 18.59 2.29 3.57
C THR A 119 19.63 2.71 2.55
N VAL A 120 20.91 2.54 2.87
CA VAL A 120 22.00 2.66 1.89
C VAL A 120 22.39 1.26 1.42
N THR A 121 22.47 1.04 0.11
CA THR A 121 22.90 -0.23 -0.48
C THR A 121 24.09 -0.02 -1.41
N GLU A 122 25.00 -0.99 -1.46
CA GLU A 122 26.10 -1.00 -2.42
C GLU A 122 25.68 -1.79 -3.67
N VAL A 123 25.78 -1.15 -4.84
CA VAL A 123 25.41 -1.74 -6.12
C VAL A 123 26.48 -1.37 -7.14
N GLY A 124 27.23 -2.36 -7.64
CA GLY A 124 28.21 -2.16 -8.71
C GLY A 124 29.36 -1.21 -8.36
N GLY A 125 29.85 -1.24 -7.12
CA GLY A 125 30.92 -0.36 -6.64
C GLY A 125 30.46 1.06 -6.26
N GLY A 126 29.20 1.42 -6.51
CA GLY A 126 28.60 2.67 -6.04
C GLY A 126 27.67 2.47 -4.84
N ARG A 127 27.49 3.52 -4.04
CA ARG A 127 26.49 3.56 -2.96
C ARG A 127 25.20 4.18 -3.47
N ARG A 128 24.06 3.60 -3.12
CA ARG A 128 22.71 4.10 -3.43
C ARG A 128 21.93 4.30 -2.15
N LEU A 129 21.36 5.49 -1.97
CA LEU A 129 20.38 5.76 -0.94
C LEU A 129 18.99 5.41 -1.48
N ILE A 130 18.29 4.51 -0.79
CA ILE A 130 16.92 4.10 -1.11
C ILE A 130 16.02 4.59 0.02
N ALA A 131 15.12 5.52 -0.32
CA ALA A 131 14.03 5.96 0.56
C ALA A 131 12.72 5.32 0.12
N ARG A 132 11.95 4.75 1.06
CA ARG A 132 10.63 4.17 0.82
C ARG A 132 9.59 4.79 1.73
N SER A 133 8.42 5.12 1.20
CA SER A 133 7.31 5.71 1.95
C SER A 133 5.97 5.35 1.33
N ASN A 134 4.88 5.47 2.09
CA ASN A 134 3.52 5.49 1.55
C ASN A 134 3.11 6.90 1.04
N ASP A 135 4.04 7.87 1.04
CA ASP A 135 3.94 9.16 0.36
C ASP A 135 5.19 9.40 -0.51
N SER A 136 5.00 9.64 -1.81
CA SER A 136 6.11 9.85 -2.75
C SER A 136 6.92 11.12 -2.46
N ARG A 137 6.28 12.19 -1.97
CA ARG A 137 6.90 13.47 -1.61
C ARG A 137 7.81 13.27 -0.40
N LEU A 138 7.34 12.58 0.64
CA LEU A 138 8.16 12.28 1.81
C LEU A 138 9.40 11.44 1.45
N ALA A 139 9.26 10.42 0.59
CA ALA A 139 10.41 9.62 0.15
C ALA A 139 11.46 10.49 -0.57
N ALA A 140 11.02 11.37 -1.48
CA ALA A 140 11.91 12.25 -2.23
C ALA A 140 12.59 13.30 -1.34
N VAL A 141 11.83 13.97 -0.46
CA VAL A 141 12.34 14.98 0.48
C VAL A 141 13.34 14.36 1.45
N ALA A 142 13.01 13.20 2.04
CA ALA A 142 13.92 12.53 2.98
C ALA A 142 15.22 12.06 2.31
N ALA A 143 15.13 11.49 1.09
CA ALA A 143 16.31 11.10 0.33
C ALA A 143 17.22 12.31 0.07
N ARG A 144 16.64 13.44 -0.36
CA ARG A 144 17.38 14.66 -0.65
C ARG A 144 17.98 15.28 0.61
N ALA A 145 17.25 15.35 1.71
CA ALA A 145 17.74 15.88 3.00
C ALA A 145 18.97 15.09 3.47
N VAL A 146 18.93 13.77 3.38
CA VAL A 146 20.07 12.92 3.76
C VAL A 146 21.25 13.05 2.80
N ALA A 147 21.00 13.09 1.49
CA ALA A 147 22.05 13.20 0.50
C ALA A 147 22.79 14.55 0.55
N THR A 148 22.06 15.63 0.87
CA THR A 148 22.61 17.00 0.92
C THR A 148 23.07 17.43 2.31
N GLY A 149 22.62 16.75 3.37
CA GLY A 149 22.83 17.18 4.76
C GLY A 149 22.01 18.41 5.16
N VAL A 150 21.08 18.87 4.32
CA VAL A 150 20.27 20.08 4.55
C VAL A 150 18.92 19.72 5.16
N SER A 151 18.40 20.63 6.00
CA SER A 151 17.04 20.51 6.53
C SER A 151 16.00 20.93 5.49
N LEU A 152 14.98 20.10 5.27
CA LEU A 152 13.93 20.33 4.28
C LEU A 152 12.54 20.33 4.93
N VAL A 153 11.59 20.98 4.27
CA VAL A 153 10.19 21.05 4.71
C VAL A 153 9.33 20.14 3.82
N LEU A 154 8.42 19.40 4.45
CA LEU A 154 7.34 18.67 3.79
C LEU A 154 6.01 19.27 4.21
N ASP A 155 5.35 19.96 3.29
CA ASP A 155 4.05 20.57 3.50
C ASP A 155 2.89 19.65 3.13
N GLU A 156 1.70 20.02 3.59
CA GLU A 156 0.41 19.42 3.21
C GLU A 156 0.25 17.93 3.55
N VAL A 157 0.79 17.49 4.69
CA VAL A 157 0.49 16.16 5.22
C VAL A 157 -0.92 16.15 5.81
N ARG A 158 -1.86 15.42 5.19
CA ARG A 158 -3.26 15.39 5.64
C ARG A 158 -3.64 14.05 6.25
N PHE A 159 -4.09 14.08 7.50
CA PHE A 159 -4.81 12.98 8.14
C PHE A 159 -6.32 13.22 8.07
N THR A 160 -7.08 12.19 7.69
CA THR A 160 -8.54 12.19 7.72
C THR A 160 -9.03 11.43 8.96
N ALA A 161 -9.69 12.12 9.87
CA ALA A 161 -10.27 11.57 11.09
C ALA A 161 -11.60 10.88 10.81
N LEU A 162 -11.60 9.55 10.67
CA LEU A 162 -12.82 8.76 10.53
C LEU A 162 -13.49 8.57 11.90
N ALA A 163 -14.82 8.49 11.98
CA ALA A 163 -15.50 8.24 13.24
C ALA A 163 -15.10 6.87 13.84
N GLY A 164 -14.93 6.83 15.17
CA GLY A 164 -14.60 5.63 15.94
C GLY A 164 -13.23 5.71 16.61
N GLU A 165 -12.99 4.91 17.63
CA GLU A 165 -11.70 4.90 18.33
C GLU A 165 -10.73 3.88 17.72
N ARG A 166 -9.44 4.24 17.67
CA ARG A 166 -8.39 3.26 17.37
C ARG A 166 -7.99 2.56 18.66
N ALA A 167 -8.22 1.24 18.72
CA ALA A 167 -7.65 0.40 19.76
C ALA A 167 -6.19 0.06 19.43
N GLY A 168 -5.27 0.37 20.33
CA GLY A 168 -3.87 -0.07 20.27
C GLY A 168 -2.94 0.71 19.33
N VAL A 169 -1.74 0.15 19.14
CA VAL A 169 -0.69 0.70 18.28
C VAL A 169 -1.05 0.44 16.82
N PRO A 170 -1.04 1.46 15.93
CA PRO A 170 -1.34 1.26 14.51
C PRO A 170 -0.35 0.29 13.86
N PRO A 171 -0.81 -0.63 12.99
CA PRO A 171 0.10 -1.54 12.29
C PRO A 171 1.05 -0.75 11.38
N PRO A 172 2.23 -1.31 11.03
CA PRO A 172 3.18 -0.64 10.15
C PRO A 172 2.54 -0.29 8.79
N PRO A 173 2.77 0.92 8.26
CA PRO A 173 2.25 1.33 6.95
C PRO A 173 2.91 0.57 5.80
N ILE A 174 2.23 0.50 4.66
CA ILE A 174 2.74 -0.20 3.46
C ILE A 174 3.51 0.80 2.60
N LEU A 175 4.83 0.65 2.52
CA LEU A 175 5.69 1.62 1.83
C LEU A 175 5.68 1.38 0.31
N THR A 176 4.71 1.98 -0.38
CA THR A 176 4.43 1.77 -1.82
C THR A 176 5.31 2.57 -2.77
N HIS A 177 5.88 3.69 -2.33
CA HIS A 177 6.70 4.59 -3.13
C HIS A 177 8.18 4.46 -2.76
N SER A 178 9.06 4.64 -3.75
CA SER A 178 10.51 4.63 -3.55
C SER A 178 11.21 5.74 -4.31
N ALA A 179 12.13 6.44 -3.65
CA ALA A 179 13.10 7.35 -4.27
C ALA A 179 14.51 6.76 -4.12
N THR A 180 15.27 6.74 -5.21
CA THR A 180 16.66 6.25 -5.20
C THR A 180 17.59 7.38 -5.63
N LEU A 181 18.62 7.65 -4.83
CA LEU A 181 19.69 8.58 -5.18
C LEU A 181 21.02 7.83 -5.23
N THR A 182 21.75 7.98 -6.33
CA THR A 182 23.14 7.53 -6.40
C THR A 182 23.98 8.51 -5.60
N LEU A 183 24.72 8.01 -4.62
CA LEU A 183 25.66 8.81 -3.85
C LEU A 183 26.96 8.80 -4.64
N GLU A 184 27.34 9.95 -5.19
CA GLU A 184 28.65 10.08 -5.84
C GLU A 184 29.74 9.76 -4.82
N GLY A 185 30.60 8.81 -5.19
CA GLY A 185 31.73 8.44 -4.36
C GLY A 185 32.60 9.67 -4.15
N ALA A 186 33.02 9.89 -2.90
CA ALA A 186 34.05 10.86 -2.58
C ALA A 186 35.21 10.76 -3.59
N PRO A 187 35.78 11.89 -4.05
CA PRO A 187 36.76 11.92 -5.12
C PRO A 187 37.97 11.06 -4.74
N GLY A 188 38.08 9.90 -5.40
CA GLY A 188 39.14 8.93 -5.21
C GLY A 188 39.57 8.37 -6.55
N ASN A 189 40.43 9.15 -7.22
CA ASN A 189 41.37 8.83 -8.29
C ASN A 189 40.87 8.21 -9.61
N ASP A 190 41.29 8.91 -10.68
CA ASP A 190 41.36 8.53 -12.10
C ASP A 190 40.08 8.22 -12.88
N SER A 191 39.68 9.25 -13.62
CA SER A 191 38.96 9.11 -14.88
C SER A 191 39.78 8.27 -15.87
N THR A 192 39.42 6.99 -16.02
CA THR A 192 39.55 6.32 -17.32
C THR A 192 38.17 5.94 -17.83
N LEU A 193 37.77 6.68 -18.85
CA LEU A 193 36.55 6.51 -19.63
C LEU A 193 36.64 5.18 -20.41
N VAL A 194 36.15 4.08 -19.83
CA VAL A 194 36.07 2.79 -20.53
C VAL A 194 34.85 2.80 -21.45
N LYS A 195 35.10 2.91 -22.76
CA LYS A 195 34.12 2.62 -23.82
C LYS A 195 33.62 1.17 -23.73
N PRO A 196 32.32 0.91 -23.91
CA PRO A 196 31.81 -0.45 -23.97
C PRO A 196 32.30 -1.16 -25.24
N VAL A 197 33.10 -2.22 -25.06
CA VAL A 197 33.49 -3.16 -26.13
C VAL A 197 32.39 -4.21 -26.26
N ALA A 198 31.69 -4.18 -27.40
CA ALA A 198 30.72 -5.20 -27.77
C ALA A 198 31.45 -6.47 -28.23
N VAL A 199 31.52 -7.49 -27.37
CA VAL A 199 31.92 -8.84 -27.75
C VAL A 199 30.67 -9.63 -28.15
N ARG A 200 30.56 -9.98 -29.44
CA ARG A 200 29.56 -10.93 -29.93
C ARG A 200 30.11 -12.36 -29.79
N PRO A 201 29.52 -13.24 -28.97
CA PRO A 201 29.79 -14.67 -29.08
C PRO A 201 28.97 -15.28 -30.23
N ARG A 202 29.53 -16.31 -30.89
CA ARG A 202 28.80 -17.18 -31.83
C ARG A 202 27.84 -18.07 -31.03
N VAL A 203 26.53 -17.92 -31.25
CA VAL A 203 25.45 -18.43 -30.37
C VAL A 203 24.61 -19.56 -31.01
N ASP A 204 24.87 -19.96 -32.25
CA ASP A 204 23.88 -20.75 -33.00
C ASP A 204 23.81 -22.25 -32.63
N SER A 205 24.86 -22.83 -32.03
CA SER A 205 24.87 -24.25 -31.65
C SER A 205 24.37 -24.52 -30.23
N LEU A 206 24.49 -23.57 -29.30
CA LEU A 206 24.01 -23.71 -27.92
C LEU A 206 22.51 -23.42 -27.79
N GLN A 207 21.94 -22.58 -28.65
CA GLN A 207 20.51 -22.28 -28.62
C GLN A 207 19.64 -23.50 -28.91
N ARG A 208 20.03 -24.40 -29.82
CA ARG A 208 19.23 -25.61 -30.11
C ARG A 208 19.16 -26.56 -28.92
N VAL A 209 20.29 -26.79 -28.25
CA VAL A 209 20.35 -27.67 -27.07
C VAL A 209 19.58 -27.08 -25.89
N VAL A 210 19.59 -25.75 -25.73
CA VAL A 210 18.80 -25.08 -24.67
C VAL A 210 17.30 -25.17 -24.96
N VAL A 211 16.86 -24.92 -26.20
CA VAL A 211 15.44 -24.99 -26.58
C VAL A 211 14.87 -26.41 -26.41
N GLU A 212 15.65 -27.43 -26.77
CA GLU A 212 15.21 -28.83 -26.65
C GLU A 212 15.15 -29.30 -25.18
N ARG A 213 16.07 -28.81 -24.35
CA ARG A 213 16.04 -29.06 -22.90
C ARG A 213 14.91 -28.30 -22.20
N GLU A 214 14.60 -27.07 -22.63
CA GLU A 214 13.45 -26.33 -22.13
C GLU A 214 12.13 -27.02 -22.49
N ARG A 215 12.02 -27.57 -23.70
CA ARG A 215 10.84 -28.32 -24.13
C ARG A 215 10.59 -29.55 -23.26
N THR A 216 11.62 -30.37 -23.02
CA THR A 216 11.50 -31.58 -22.18
C THR A 216 11.20 -31.25 -20.72
N VAL A 217 11.78 -30.19 -20.16
CA VAL A 217 11.45 -29.71 -18.80
C VAL A 217 10.00 -29.23 -18.73
N ARG A 218 9.52 -28.53 -19.76
CA ARG A 218 8.14 -28.03 -19.84
C ARG A 218 7.12 -29.15 -19.99
N GLU A 219 7.41 -30.16 -20.81
CA GLU A 219 6.56 -31.34 -20.97
C GLU A 219 6.47 -32.15 -19.66
N ARG A 220 7.58 -32.35 -18.95
CA ARG A 220 7.60 -33.03 -17.64
C ARG A 220 6.87 -32.23 -16.55
N ALA A 221 7.03 -30.91 -16.53
CA ALA A 221 6.27 -30.05 -15.62
C ALA A 221 4.77 -30.08 -15.90
N ASN A 222 4.37 -30.13 -17.18
CA ASN A 222 2.97 -30.24 -17.57
C ASN A 222 2.37 -31.61 -17.23
N SER A 223 3.14 -32.71 -17.38
CA SER A 223 2.67 -34.05 -16.99
C SER A 223 2.49 -34.18 -15.48
N GLU A 224 3.44 -33.69 -14.67
CA GLU A 224 3.32 -33.67 -13.21
C GLU A 224 2.14 -32.80 -12.74
N ARG A 225 1.89 -31.67 -13.42
CA ARG A 225 0.73 -30.82 -13.14
C ARG A 225 -0.59 -31.52 -13.49
N ALA A 226 -0.64 -32.25 -14.59
CA ALA A 226 -1.80 -33.04 -14.99
C ALA A 226 -2.07 -34.18 -13.99
N GLU A 227 -1.04 -34.88 -13.53
CA GLU A 227 -1.17 -35.97 -12.56
C GLU A 227 -1.59 -35.48 -11.16
N ARG A 228 -1.02 -34.36 -10.70
CA ARG A 228 -1.50 -33.67 -9.47
C ARG A 228 -2.95 -33.20 -9.63
N SER A 229 -3.34 -32.72 -10.80
CA SER A 229 -4.73 -32.32 -11.03
C SER A 229 -5.70 -33.50 -10.96
N ARG A 230 -5.31 -34.70 -11.42
CA ARG A 230 -6.14 -35.92 -11.34
C ARG A 230 -6.35 -36.40 -9.90
N THR A 231 -5.37 -36.19 -9.02
CA THR A 231 -5.42 -36.68 -7.63
C THR A 231 -6.00 -35.66 -6.66
N VAL A 232 -5.74 -34.35 -6.87
CA VAL A 232 -6.18 -33.29 -5.95
C VAL A 232 -7.62 -32.87 -6.21
N ARG A 233 -8.05 -32.81 -7.48
CA ARG A 233 -9.39 -32.31 -7.84
C ARG A 233 -10.54 -33.13 -7.25
N PRO A 234 -10.52 -34.49 -7.25
CA PRO A 234 -11.56 -35.28 -6.61
C PRO A 234 -11.66 -35.07 -5.09
N ARG A 235 -10.54 -34.80 -4.43
CA ARG A 235 -10.50 -34.51 -2.98
C ARG A 235 -11.04 -33.12 -2.66
N VAL A 236 -10.77 -32.13 -3.52
CA VAL A 236 -11.37 -30.79 -3.38
C VAL A 236 -12.88 -30.85 -3.61
N ASP A 237 -13.33 -31.58 -4.63
CA ASP A 237 -14.75 -31.74 -4.94
C ASP A 237 -15.50 -32.56 -3.86
N SER A 238 -14.85 -33.50 -3.19
CA SER A 238 -15.44 -34.22 -2.05
C SER A 238 -15.55 -33.34 -0.81
N LEU A 239 -14.52 -32.55 -0.49
CA LEU A 239 -14.56 -31.60 0.62
C LEU A 239 -15.60 -30.50 0.40
N GLN A 240 -15.73 -29.99 -0.82
CA GLN A 240 -16.77 -29.00 -1.15
C GLN A 240 -18.17 -29.57 -0.95
N ARG A 241 -18.42 -30.83 -1.33
CA ARG A 241 -19.72 -31.49 -1.07
C ARG A 241 -20.02 -31.58 0.43
N VAL A 242 -19.04 -32.00 1.24
CA VAL A 242 -19.19 -32.06 2.71
C VAL A 242 -19.46 -30.67 3.31
N VAL A 243 -18.78 -29.63 2.84
CA VAL A 243 -19.02 -28.25 3.31
C VAL A 243 -20.43 -27.78 2.95
N VAL A 244 -20.87 -27.98 1.71
CA VAL A 244 -22.22 -27.60 1.26
C VAL A 244 -23.31 -28.34 2.04
N GLU A 245 -23.12 -29.63 2.28
CA GLU A 245 -24.06 -30.45 3.07
C GLU A 245 -24.11 -30.02 4.54
N ARG A 246 -22.96 -29.67 5.13
CA ARG A 246 -22.89 -29.10 6.48
C ARG A 246 -23.55 -27.71 6.55
N GLU A 247 -23.37 -26.86 5.56
CA GLU A 247 -24.08 -25.57 5.51
C GLU A 247 -25.59 -25.75 5.40
N ARG A 248 -26.04 -26.73 4.60
CA ARG A 248 -27.46 -27.06 4.46
C ARG A 248 -28.07 -27.50 5.78
N THR A 249 -27.44 -28.44 6.49
CA THR A 249 -27.92 -28.92 7.80
C THR A 249 -27.95 -27.82 8.87
N VAL A 250 -26.96 -26.91 8.88
CA VAL A 250 -26.96 -25.74 9.77
C VAL A 250 -28.10 -24.78 9.44
N ARG A 251 -28.37 -24.51 8.16
CA ARG A 251 -29.50 -23.66 7.74
C ARG A 251 -30.84 -24.29 8.08
N GLU A 252 -31.01 -25.59 7.88
CA GLU A 252 -32.24 -26.32 8.22
C GLU A 252 -32.51 -26.27 9.73
N ARG A 253 -31.50 -26.48 10.59
CA ARG A 253 -31.65 -26.31 12.05
C ARG A 253 -31.99 -24.88 12.46
N ALA A 254 -31.34 -23.88 11.87
CA ALA A 254 -31.64 -22.48 12.18
C ALA A 254 -33.09 -22.12 11.78
N ASN A 255 -33.58 -22.66 10.66
CA ASN A 255 -34.95 -22.46 10.20
C ASN A 255 -35.95 -23.18 11.11
N SER A 256 -35.68 -24.41 11.57
CA SER A 256 -36.56 -25.13 12.49
C SER A 256 -36.67 -24.42 13.84
N GLU A 257 -35.55 -23.95 14.42
CA GLU A 257 -35.56 -23.17 15.66
C GLU A 257 -36.30 -21.84 15.53
N ARG A 258 -36.20 -21.18 14.36
CA ARG A 258 -36.96 -19.95 14.08
C ARG A 258 -38.45 -20.25 13.98
N ALA A 259 -38.84 -21.36 13.35
CA ALA A 259 -40.23 -21.78 13.26
C ALA A 259 -40.82 -22.13 14.64
N GLU A 260 -40.08 -22.84 15.49
CA GLU A 260 -40.50 -23.14 16.86
C GLU A 260 -40.66 -21.87 17.72
N ARG A 261 -39.71 -20.94 17.65
CA ARG A 261 -39.82 -19.63 18.31
C ARG A 261 -41.06 -18.88 17.84
N SER A 262 -41.29 -18.83 16.52
CA SER A 262 -42.48 -18.18 15.96
C SER A 262 -43.80 -18.83 16.43
N ARG A 263 -43.83 -20.16 16.59
CA ARG A 263 -44.99 -20.88 17.13
C ARG A 263 -45.22 -20.51 18.60
N ARG A 264 -44.16 -20.50 19.42
CA ARG A 264 -44.23 -20.11 20.83
C ARG A 264 -44.72 -18.66 21.00
N ASP A 265 -44.16 -17.73 20.25
CA ASP A 265 -44.57 -16.31 20.27
C ASP A 265 -46.04 -16.15 19.84
N SER A 266 -46.51 -16.98 18.90
CA SER A 266 -47.90 -16.94 18.45
C SER A 266 -48.86 -17.48 19.50
N LEU A 267 -48.49 -18.56 20.21
CA LEU A 267 -49.25 -19.09 21.36
C LEU A 267 -49.30 -18.07 22.51
N GLU A 268 -48.17 -17.46 22.87
CA GLU A 268 -48.14 -16.41 23.90
C GLU A 268 -49.04 -15.23 23.52
N ARG A 269 -49.03 -14.82 22.24
CA ARG A 269 -49.93 -13.75 21.75
C ARG A 269 -51.40 -14.13 21.81
N MET A 270 -51.75 -15.39 21.53
CA MET A 270 -53.15 -15.85 21.67
C MET A 270 -53.59 -15.86 23.12
N GLN A 271 -52.80 -16.45 24.03
CA GLN A 271 -53.09 -16.48 25.46
C GLN A 271 -53.23 -15.07 26.05
N TRP A 272 -52.38 -14.13 25.62
CA TRP A 272 -52.49 -12.74 26.05
C TRP A 272 -53.78 -12.07 25.55
N ARG A 273 -54.18 -12.33 24.30
CA ARG A 273 -55.45 -11.80 23.74
C ARG A 273 -56.66 -12.35 24.49
N GLU A 274 -56.68 -13.64 24.80
CA GLU A 274 -57.74 -14.25 25.61
C GLU A 274 -57.81 -13.64 27.01
N ALA A 275 -56.66 -13.45 27.67
CA ALA A 275 -56.61 -12.81 28.99
C ALA A 275 -57.10 -11.36 28.97
N VAL A 276 -56.78 -10.59 27.92
CA VAL A 276 -57.28 -9.22 27.74
C VAL A 276 -58.78 -9.22 27.49
N ALA A 277 -59.29 -10.10 26.61
CA ALA A 277 -60.72 -10.21 26.32
C ALA A 277 -61.53 -10.57 27.58
N ALA A 278 -61.10 -11.58 28.35
CA ALA A 278 -61.75 -11.96 29.60
C ALA A 278 -61.80 -10.81 30.61
N ARG A 279 -60.74 -9.97 30.66
CA ARG A 279 -60.70 -8.78 31.52
C ARG A 279 -61.60 -7.66 31.02
N GLU A 280 -61.67 -7.43 29.71
CA GLU A 280 -62.61 -6.47 29.11
C GLU A 280 -64.07 -6.88 29.33
N ASP A 281 -64.37 -8.17 29.25
CA ASP A 281 -65.71 -8.69 29.54
C ASP A 281 -66.07 -8.56 31.02
N SER A 282 -65.12 -8.84 31.92
CA SER A 282 -65.29 -8.59 33.36
C SER A 282 -65.55 -7.11 33.66
N LEU A 283 -64.82 -6.20 33.00
CA LEU A 283 -65.07 -4.77 33.09
C LEU A 283 -66.47 -4.44 32.55
N ARG A 284 -66.83 -4.90 31.35
CA ARG A 284 -68.16 -4.66 30.76
C ARG A 284 -69.30 -5.12 31.67
N ALA A 285 -69.15 -6.26 32.36
CA ALA A 285 -70.11 -6.71 33.36
C ALA A 285 -70.26 -5.71 34.52
N VAL A 286 -69.15 -5.20 35.06
CA VAL A 286 -69.15 -4.15 36.10
C VAL A 286 -69.76 -2.83 35.59
N TRP A 287 -69.51 -2.46 34.32
CA TRP A 287 -70.03 -1.23 33.72
C TRP A 287 -71.51 -1.31 33.32
N GLY A 288 -72.01 -2.50 32.94
CA GLY A 288 -73.42 -2.75 32.67
C GLY A 288 -74.28 -2.40 33.88
N VAL A 289 -73.82 -2.78 35.08
CA VAL A 289 -74.45 -2.43 36.37
C VAL A 289 -74.54 -0.91 36.60
N ARG A 290 -73.64 -0.10 36.01
CA ARG A 290 -73.66 1.37 36.14
C ARG A 290 -74.70 2.04 35.25
N ARG A 291 -75.10 1.42 34.12
CA ARG A 291 -76.15 1.99 33.23
C ARG A 291 -77.54 1.87 33.82
N ASP A 292 -77.79 0.82 34.59
CA ASP A 292 -79.07 0.58 35.28
C ASP A 292 -79.07 1.10 36.73
N ALA A 293 -78.01 1.76 37.16
CA ALA A 293 -77.95 2.35 38.49
C ALA A 293 -79.00 3.48 38.60
N PRO A 294 -79.90 3.44 39.60
CA PRO A 294 -80.93 4.46 39.77
C PRO A 294 -80.28 5.84 39.93
N ARG A 295 -80.97 6.89 39.46
CA ARG A 295 -80.49 8.29 39.49
C ARG A 295 -80.11 8.82 40.89
N ASN A 296 -80.44 8.07 41.95
CA ASN A 296 -80.11 8.36 43.34
C ASN A 296 -78.87 7.58 43.85
N ALA A 297 -78.02 7.04 42.97
CA ALA A 297 -76.83 6.31 43.38
C ALA A 297 -75.89 7.20 44.22
N ASP A 298 -75.41 6.64 45.33
CA ASP A 298 -74.53 7.31 46.28
C ASP A 298 -73.28 7.92 45.58
N PRO A 299 -73.05 9.24 45.70
CA PRO A 299 -71.86 9.91 45.17
C PRO A 299 -70.53 9.29 45.62
N ALA A 300 -70.49 8.61 46.78
CA ALA A 300 -69.30 7.89 47.23
C ALA A 300 -69.00 6.65 46.36
N LEU A 301 -70.03 5.93 45.93
CA LEU A 301 -69.91 4.77 45.04
C LEU A 301 -69.41 5.21 43.65
N ILE A 302 -69.93 6.32 43.11
CA ILE A 302 -69.49 6.87 41.82
C ILE A 302 -67.99 7.22 41.85
N ARG A 303 -67.53 7.90 42.91
CA ARG A 303 -66.12 8.26 43.10
C ARG A 303 -65.21 7.03 43.30
N ARG A 304 -65.72 5.95 43.90
CA ARG A 304 -64.98 4.68 44.00
C ARG A 304 -64.79 4.04 42.63
N LEU A 305 -65.86 3.92 41.85
CA LEU A 305 -65.81 3.34 40.48
C LEU A 305 -64.93 4.16 39.53
N GLU A 306 -64.89 5.49 39.68
CA GLU A 306 -63.98 6.34 38.90
C GLU A 306 -62.51 6.14 39.27
N ARG A 307 -62.19 6.00 40.56
CA ARG A 307 -60.83 5.64 40.99
C ARG A 307 -60.42 4.27 40.45
N GLU A 308 -61.29 3.27 40.54
CA GLU A 308 -61.02 1.94 39.95
C GLU A 308 -60.82 1.99 38.43
N ARG A 309 -61.53 2.87 37.70
CA ARG A 309 -61.30 3.11 36.26
C ARG A 309 -59.93 3.74 35.99
N ILE A 310 -59.55 4.76 36.76
CA ILE A 310 -58.26 5.44 36.62
C ILE A 310 -57.12 4.45 36.92
N ASP A 311 -57.26 3.65 37.97
CA ASP A 311 -56.27 2.63 38.31
C ASP A 311 -56.21 1.50 37.27
N SER A 312 -57.34 1.06 36.73
CA SER A 312 -57.37 0.07 35.65
C SER A 312 -56.75 0.59 34.34
N THR A 313 -56.96 1.86 34.00
CA THR A 313 -56.34 2.44 32.79
C THR A 313 -54.84 2.69 33.00
N ARG A 314 -54.43 3.08 34.21
CA ARG A 314 -53.02 3.22 34.58
C ARG A 314 -52.29 1.88 34.52
N THR A 315 -52.88 0.80 35.04
CA THR A 315 -52.33 -0.56 34.97
C THR A 315 -52.28 -1.10 33.54
N ALA A 316 -53.28 -0.85 32.71
CA ALA A 316 -53.24 -1.21 31.28
C ALA A 316 -52.10 -0.47 30.54
N ASN A 317 -51.89 0.82 30.81
CA ASN A 317 -50.82 1.61 30.21
C ASN A 317 -49.42 1.18 30.69
N THR A 318 -49.26 0.81 31.96
CA THR A 318 -47.97 0.28 32.46
C THR A 318 -47.65 -1.08 31.84
N LEU A 319 -48.64 -1.96 31.64
CA LEU A 319 -48.47 -3.23 30.94
C LEU A 319 -48.06 -3.00 29.46
N LYS A 320 -48.74 -2.11 28.74
CA LYS A 320 -48.35 -1.74 27.35
C LYS A 320 -46.92 -1.20 27.26
N ARG A 321 -46.51 -0.34 28.20
CA ARG A 321 -45.14 0.18 28.27
C ARG A 321 -44.12 -0.93 28.54
N ARG A 322 -44.40 -1.83 29.48
CA ARG A 322 -43.54 -2.99 29.78
C ARG A 322 -43.41 -3.93 28.58
N GLU A 323 -44.50 -4.15 27.85
CA GLU A 323 -44.48 -5.00 26.65
C GLU A 323 -43.67 -4.36 25.51
N SER A 324 -43.84 -3.04 25.28
CA SER A 324 -43.01 -2.30 24.32
C SER A 324 -41.53 -2.37 24.70
N ALA A 325 -41.20 -2.14 25.97
CA ALA A 325 -39.82 -2.24 26.47
C ALA A 325 -39.24 -3.66 26.33
N ARG A 326 -40.06 -4.70 26.55
CA ARG A 326 -39.66 -6.10 26.32
C ARG A 326 -39.39 -6.36 24.83
N ARG A 327 -40.24 -5.86 23.93
CA ARG A 327 -40.04 -5.98 22.46
C ARG A 327 -38.76 -5.26 22.01
N ASP A 328 -38.51 -4.06 22.51
CA ASP A 328 -37.30 -3.31 22.19
C ASP A 328 -36.05 -4.00 22.74
N SER A 329 -36.11 -4.54 23.97
CA SER A 329 -35.03 -5.33 24.57
C SER A 329 -34.69 -6.57 23.75
N LEU A 330 -35.71 -7.31 23.27
CA LEU A 330 -35.51 -8.47 22.39
C LEU A 330 -34.89 -8.06 21.03
N ARG A 331 -35.38 -6.98 20.41
CA ARG A 331 -34.77 -6.45 19.17
C ARG A 331 -33.31 -6.06 19.36
N TRP A 332 -32.97 -5.44 20.49
CA TRP A 332 -31.59 -5.10 20.82
C TRP A 332 -30.72 -6.32 21.11
N ALA A 333 -31.28 -7.38 21.70
CA ALA A 333 -30.59 -8.66 21.89
C ALA A 333 -30.29 -9.32 20.53
N ASP A 334 -31.28 -9.41 19.64
CA ASP A 334 -31.11 -9.96 18.29
C ASP A 334 -30.07 -9.18 17.47
N PHE A 335 -30.11 -7.85 17.55
CA PHE A 335 -29.13 -6.99 16.90
C PHE A 335 -27.71 -7.23 17.43
N ARG A 336 -27.53 -7.37 18.75
CA ARG A 336 -26.23 -7.69 19.36
C ARG A 336 -25.70 -9.05 18.91
N MET A 337 -26.55 -10.09 18.93
CA MET A 337 -26.18 -11.43 18.48
C MET A 337 -25.79 -11.45 17.00
N ALA A 338 -26.56 -10.76 16.13
CA ALA A 338 -26.25 -10.65 14.71
C ALA A 338 -24.94 -9.88 14.46
N LYS A 339 -24.67 -8.84 15.25
CA LYS A 339 -23.40 -8.10 15.19
C LYS A 339 -22.23 -9.00 15.59
N GLN A 340 -22.34 -9.70 16.72
CA GLN A 340 -21.30 -10.61 17.20
C GLN A 340 -21.02 -11.74 16.20
N ALA A 341 -22.06 -12.36 15.63
CA ALA A 341 -21.89 -13.39 14.60
C ALA A 341 -21.15 -12.88 13.35
N ARG A 342 -21.32 -11.61 12.97
CA ARG A 342 -20.56 -10.99 11.88
C ARG A 342 -19.10 -10.75 12.27
N GLU A 343 -18.85 -10.26 13.48
CA GLU A 343 -17.49 -10.07 14.02
C GLU A 343 -16.74 -11.41 14.09
N ASP A 344 -17.37 -12.46 14.59
CA ASP A 344 -16.81 -13.83 14.65
C ASP A 344 -16.53 -14.38 13.24
N SER A 345 -17.42 -14.13 12.28
CA SER A 345 -17.21 -14.55 10.88
C SER A 345 -16.01 -13.84 10.24
N VAL A 346 -15.85 -12.54 10.50
CA VAL A 346 -14.69 -11.77 10.03
C VAL A 346 -13.40 -12.26 10.67
N ALA A 347 -13.41 -12.48 11.99
CA ALA A 347 -12.25 -13.03 12.72
C ALA A 347 -11.84 -14.41 12.17
N ARG A 348 -12.81 -15.27 11.87
CA ARG A 348 -12.55 -16.59 11.27
C ARG A 348 -11.98 -16.51 9.86
N LEU A 349 -12.47 -15.59 9.02
CA LEU A 349 -11.90 -15.37 7.68
C LEU A 349 -10.46 -14.83 7.75
N GLU A 350 -10.19 -13.95 8.71
CA GLU A 350 -8.84 -13.44 8.94
C GLU A 350 -7.88 -14.54 9.41
N GLN A 351 -8.34 -15.41 10.32
CA GLN A 351 -7.58 -16.59 10.75
C GLN A 351 -7.27 -17.52 9.56
N LEU A 352 -8.27 -17.86 8.73
CA LEU A 352 -8.05 -18.68 7.54
C LEU A 352 -7.03 -18.07 6.56
N ARG A 353 -7.07 -16.75 6.38
CA ARG A 353 -6.11 -16.04 5.52
C ARG A 353 -4.69 -16.09 6.09
N ASN A 354 -4.55 -16.03 7.41
CA ASN A 354 -3.25 -16.16 8.08
C ASN A 354 -2.72 -17.61 7.95
N ASP A 355 -3.58 -18.61 8.16
CA ASP A 355 -3.23 -20.02 7.98
C ASP A 355 -2.79 -20.33 6.53
N GLU A 356 -3.47 -19.75 5.53
CA GLU A 356 -3.07 -19.85 4.12
C GLU A 356 -1.71 -19.18 3.86
N ALA A 357 -1.45 -18.03 4.47
CA ALA A 357 -0.17 -17.33 4.35
C ALA A 357 0.98 -18.13 4.97
N ASP A 358 0.75 -18.75 6.12
CA ASP A 358 1.72 -19.61 6.80
C ASP A 358 1.96 -20.90 6.01
N ALA A 359 0.91 -21.53 5.47
CA ALA A 359 1.04 -22.67 4.57
C ALA A 359 1.83 -22.32 3.31
N ALA A 360 1.60 -21.14 2.72
CA ALA A 360 2.36 -20.67 1.56
C ALA A 360 3.84 -20.40 1.90
N LYS A 361 4.12 -19.91 3.12
CA LYS A 361 5.49 -19.72 3.61
C LYS A 361 6.20 -21.06 3.80
N ALA A 362 5.55 -22.03 4.44
CA ALA A 362 6.06 -23.38 4.62
C ALA A 362 6.33 -24.07 3.27
N ALA A 363 5.44 -23.91 2.29
CA ALA A 363 5.63 -24.44 0.93
C ALA A 363 6.86 -23.83 0.23
N LYS A 364 7.09 -22.52 0.36
CA LYS A 364 8.29 -21.85 -0.18
C LYS A 364 9.57 -22.33 0.50
N GLU A 365 9.53 -22.58 1.80
CA GLU A 365 10.66 -23.12 2.55
C GLU A 365 11.00 -24.55 2.13
N ALA A 366 10.00 -25.42 2.03
CA ALA A 366 10.16 -26.77 1.49
C ALA A 366 10.75 -26.75 0.06
N GLN A 367 10.31 -25.82 -0.79
CA GLN A 367 10.88 -25.64 -2.13
C GLN A 367 12.36 -25.23 -2.09
N ARG A 368 12.75 -24.35 -1.15
CA ARG A 368 14.16 -23.95 -0.97
C ARG A 368 15.03 -25.11 -0.52
N VAL A 369 14.54 -25.92 0.42
CA VAL A 369 15.23 -27.14 0.88
C VAL A 369 15.42 -28.11 -0.28
N ALA A 370 14.36 -28.40 -1.05
CA ALA A 370 14.43 -29.28 -2.22
C ALA A 370 15.42 -28.76 -3.29
N GLN A 371 15.46 -27.45 -3.53
CA GLN A 371 16.43 -26.83 -4.44
C GLN A 371 17.87 -26.93 -3.92
N ALA A 372 18.08 -26.78 -2.62
CA ALA A 372 19.40 -26.93 -2.00
C ALA A 372 19.91 -28.38 -2.13
N GLU A 373 19.07 -29.37 -1.83
CA GLU A 373 19.40 -30.79 -2.01
C GLU A 373 19.73 -31.13 -3.46
N ALA A 374 18.94 -30.62 -4.42
CA ALA A 374 19.21 -30.82 -5.84
C ALA A 374 20.56 -30.21 -6.28
N ARG A 375 20.95 -29.08 -5.69
CA ARG A 375 22.26 -28.44 -5.95
C ARG A 375 23.40 -29.26 -5.37
N VAL A 376 23.25 -29.83 -4.17
CA VAL A 376 24.25 -30.74 -3.57
C VAL A 376 24.46 -31.96 -4.47
N LYS A 377 23.38 -32.64 -4.87
CA LYS A 377 23.45 -33.80 -5.78
C LYS A 377 24.12 -33.47 -7.12
N ARG A 378 23.84 -32.29 -7.70
CA ARG A 378 24.48 -31.83 -8.95
C ARG A 378 25.98 -31.60 -8.77
N ASN A 379 26.39 -31.05 -7.64
CA ASN A 379 27.81 -30.83 -7.32
C ASN A 379 28.55 -32.16 -7.13
N GLU A 380 27.93 -33.14 -6.46
CA GLU A 380 28.48 -34.49 -6.30
C GLU A 380 28.63 -35.20 -7.64
N ALA A 381 27.61 -35.18 -8.50
CA ALA A 381 27.69 -35.72 -9.86
C ALA A 381 28.79 -35.06 -10.69
N SER A 382 28.95 -33.74 -10.56
CA SER A 382 30.02 -32.99 -11.26
C SER A 382 31.42 -33.35 -10.74
N LYS A 383 31.56 -33.60 -9.43
CA LYS A 383 32.81 -34.09 -8.83
C LYS A 383 33.14 -35.50 -9.34
N ALA A 384 32.17 -36.41 -9.36
CA ALA A 384 32.34 -37.77 -9.87
C ALA A 384 32.77 -37.77 -11.35
N ALA A 385 32.08 -36.99 -12.20
CA ALA A 385 32.44 -36.84 -13.60
C ALA A 385 33.84 -36.24 -13.81
N ARG A 386 34.27 -35.33 -12.92
CA ARG A 386 35.63 -34.76 -12.96
C ARG A 386 36.67 -35.80 -12.55
N ALA A 387 36.41 -36.62 -11.53
CA ALA A 387 37.29 -37.70 -11.12
C ALA A 387 37.50 -38.72 -12.24
N GLU A 388 36.41 -39.15 -12.90
CA GLU A 388 36.47 -40.07 -14.04
C GLU A 388 37.27 -39.49 -15.22
N ARG A 389 37.12 -38.18 -15.50
CA ARG A 389 37.93 -37.49 -16.52
C ARG A 389 39.41 -37.45 -16.17
N VAL A 390 39.77 -37.22 -14.91
CA VAL A 390 41.17 -37.18 -14.45
C VAL A 390 41.80 -38.56 -14.57
N GLU A 391 41.05 -39.62 -14.25
CA GLU A 391 41.50 -41.00 -14.39
C GLU A 391 41.76 -41.37 -15.86
N LYS A 392 40.82 -41.05 -16.77
CA LYS A 392 40.96 -41.30 -18.21
C LYS A 392 42.03 -40.42 -18.89
N ALA A 393 42.34 -39.26 -18.32
CA ALA A 393 43.32 -38.33 -18.87
C ALA A 393 44.76 -38.59 -18.42
N LYS A 394 45.04 -39.69 -17.71
CA LYS A 394 46.41 -40.10 -17.38
C LYS A 394 47.02 -40.77 -18.63
N PRO A 395 47.89 -40.08 -19.40
CA PRO A 395 48.48 -40.70 -20.58
C PRO A 395 49.37 -41.88 -20.15
N PRO A 396 49.49 -42.94 -20.97
CA PRO A 396 50.57 -43.91 -20.80
C PRO A 396 51.89 -43.15 -20.81
N ARG A 397 52.73 -43.46 -19.82
CA ARG A 397 53.98 -42.74 -19.54
C ARG A 397 55.01 -43.09 -20.62
N GLU A 398 54.96 -42.40 -21.75
CA GLU A 398 56.02 -42.44 -22.76
C GLU A 398 57.03 -41.29 -22.54
N GLU A 399 58.30 -41.65 -22.66
CA GLU A 399 59.46 -40.79 -22.48
C GLU A 399 59.55 -39.67 -23.51
N LYS A 400 60.08 -38.53 -23.05
CA LYS A 400 60.43 -37.31 -23.81
C LYS A 400 61.22 -37.62 -25.10
N PRO A 401 61.09 -36.80 -26.17
CA PRO A 401 61.94 -35.61 -26.26
C PRO A 401 61.35 -34.33 -26.91
N ALA A 402 62.00 -33.22 -26.51
CA ALA A 402 62.33 -31.98 -27.23
C ALA A 402 61.27 -31.13 -27.97
N ARG A 403 61.15 -29.90 -27.42
CA ARG A 403 60.79 -28.60 -28.03
C ARG A 403 60.88 -28.51 -29.56
N VAL A 404 59.83 -27.98 -30.19
CA VAL A 404 59.93 -27.10 -31.37
C VAL A 404 58.85 -26.01 -31.28
N ALA A 405 59.29 -24.75 -31.27
CA ALA A 405 58.44 -23.57 -31.38
C ALA A 405 57.96 -23.37 -32.83
N LYS A 406 56.71 -22.93 -33.03
CA LYS A 406 56.22 -22.47 -34.35
C LYS A 406 55.63 -21.07 -34.28
N PRO A 407 55.73 -20.28 -35.37
CA PRO A 407 55.46 -18.85 -35.38
C PRO A 407 54.01 -18.51 -35.75
N ARG A 408 53.62 -17.30 -35.36
CA ARG A 408 52.32 -16.65 -35.52
C ARG A 408 52.12 -16.19 -36.97
N VAL A 409 51.05 -16.65 -37.61
CA VAL A 409 50.61 -16.24 -38.97
C VAL A 409 49.51 -15.17 -38.83
N GLU A 410 49.78 -13.97 -39.34
CA GLU A 410 48.81 -12.90 -39.52
C GLU A 410 47.87 -13.20 -40.69
N LYS A 411 46.60 -12.78 -40.58
CA LYS A 411 45.53 -13.03 -41.56
C LYS A 411 44.98 -11.70 -42.08
N PRO A 412 44.76 -11.53 -43.41
CA PRO A 412 44.30 -10.26 -43.98
C PRO A 412 42.80 -10.03 -43.78
N ILE A 413 42.43 -8.75 -43.62
CA ILE A 413 41.06 -8.26 -43.50
C ILE A 413 40.45 -8.15 -44.91
N ALA A 414 39.36 -8.87 -45.15
CA ALA A 414 38.51 -8.71 -46.34
C ALA A 414 37.27 -7.88 -45.99
N ALA A 415 36.95 -6.90 -46.84
CA ALA A 415 35.77 -6.04 -46.74
C ALA A 415 34.48 -6.80 -47.15
N PRO A 416 33.32 -6.50 -46.54
CA PRO A 416 32.03 -6.98 -47.04
C PRO A 416 31.26 -5.91 -47.84
N PRO A 417 30.42 -6.34 -48.80
CA PRO A 417 29.68 -5.48 -49.71
C PRO A 417 28.35 -4.96 -49.12
N THR A 418 27.92 -3.83 -49.67
CA THR A 418 26.59 -3.23 -49.60
C THR A 418 25.50 -4.16 -50.15
N PRO A 419 24.26 -4.12 -49.61
CA PRO A 419 23.12 -3.92 -50.50
C PRO A 419 21.96 -3.06 -49.94
N VAL A 420 21.57 -2.08 -50.75
CA VAL A 420 20.23 -1.76 -51.29
C VAL A 420 18.96 -1.90 -50.40
N ALA A 421 18.43 -0.73 -50.03
CA ALA A 421 17.05 -0.20 -50.13
C ALA A 421 15.80 -1.10 -49.98
N ARG A 422 14.84 -0.62 -49.16
CA ARG A 422 13.49 -0.17 -49.63
C ARG A 422 12.59 0.42 -48.51
N THR A 423 11.99 1.59 -48.83
CA THR A 423 10.65 2.16 -48.42
C THR A 423 10.32 2.30 -46.93
N GLU A 424 9.83 3.42 -46.37
CA GLU A 424 9.09 4.59 -46.85
C GLU A 424 9.14 5.68 -45.73
N PRO A 425 9.33 6.98 -45.99
CA PRO A 425 9.41 7.99 -44.92
C PRO A 425 8.02 8.55 -44.53
N PRO A 426 7.70 8.74 -43.23
CA PRO A 426 6.56 9.56 -42.85
C PRO A 426 6.84 11.04 -43.12
N ARG A 427 5.86 11.68 -43.75
CA ARG A 427 5.72 13.12 -44.02
C ARG A 427 6.48 14.01 -43.02
N THR A 428 7.48 14.72 -43.54
CA THR A 428 8.14 15.84 -42.86
C THR A 428 7.25 17.07 -43.00
N GLU A 429 6.59 17.47 -41.91
CA GLU A 429 6.00 18.81 -41.81
C GLU A 429 7.11 19.88 -41.73
N PRO A 430 6.89 21.07 -42.31
CA PRO A 430 7.91 22.11 -42.39
C PRO A 430 8.35 22.62 -41.00
N PRO A 431 9.62 23.04 -40.84
CA PRO A 431 10.11 23.61 -39.59
C PRO A 431 9.40 24.94 -39.31
N VAL A 432 8.48 24.94 -38.35
CA VAL A 432 7.92 26.16 -37.79
C VAL A 432 9.00 26.84 -36.93
N ALA A 433 9.20 28.13 -37.18
CA ALA A 433 10.26 28.99 -36.70
C ALA A 433 10.53 28.95 -35.17
N ASP A 434 11.82 28.97 -34.81
CA ASP A 434 12.52 29.56 -33.64
C ASP A 434 11.80 29.67 -32.29
N GLY A 435 10.92 28.74 -31.95
CA GLY A 435 10.33 28.58 -30.63
C GLY A 435 10.92 27.35 -29.92
N CYS A 436 11.42 27.53 -28.69
CA CYS A 436 11.76 26.40 -27.83
C CYS A 436 10.55 25.48 -27.64
N SER A 437 10.65 24.23 -28.12
CA SER A 437 9.60 23.21 -27.98
C SER A 437 10.15 21.90 -27.41
N CYS A 438 9.33 21.23 -26.60
CA CYS A 438 9.56 19.86 -26.16
C CYS A 438 8.45 18.94 -26.67
N ARG A 439 8.72 17.63 -26.70
CA ARG A 439 7.75 16.61 -27.10
C ARG A 439 7.20 15.94 -25.85
N MET A 440 5.90 15.68 -25.83
CA MET A 440 5.28 14.95 -24.73
C MET A 440 4.53 13.74 -25.26
N ALA A 441 4.81 12.57 -24.68
CA ALA A 441 4.13 11.33 -25.01
C ALA A 441 3.96 10.50 -23.73
N GLY A 442 2.74 10.35 -23.24
CA GLY A 442 2.45 9.65 -21.98
C GLY A 442 1.38 8.59 -22.12
N THR A 443 0.90 8.07 -21.00
CA THR A 443 -0.27 7.19 -20.96
C THR A 443 -1.35 7.73 -20.02
N VAL A 444 -2.61 7.45 -20.34
CA VAL A 444 -3.79 7.72 -19.51
C VAL A 444 -4.46 6.41 -19.12
N GLU A 445 -4.83 6.27 -17.85
CA GLU A 445 -5.62 5.16 -17.30
C GLU A 445 -6.85 5.73 -16.57
N ILE A 446 -8.04 5.16 -16.77
CA ILE A 446 -9.22 5.47 -15.96
C ILE A 446 -9.52 4.28 -15.07
N ALA A 447 -9.62 4.51 -13.77
CA ALA A 447 -9.98 3.53 -12.75
C ALA A 447 -9.41 2.13 -13.04
N PRO A 448 -8.09 1.92 -12.88
CA PRO A 448 -7.39 0.71 -13.34
C PRO A 448 -7.88 -0.61 -12.71
N ARG A 449 -8.80 -0.53 -11.74
CA ARG A 449 -9.43 -1.66 -11.05
C ARG A 449 -10.94 -1.77 -11.28
N MET A 450 -11.53 -0.96 -12.16
CA MET A 450 -12.97 -0.99 -12.45
C MET A 450 -13.24 -1.12 -13.95
N VAL A 451 -14.31 -1.85 -14.26
CA VAL A 451 -14.88 -1.95 -15.61
C VAL A 451 -15.66 -0.66 -15.88
N LEU A 452 -15.28 0.09 -16.91
CA LEU A 452 -16.10 1.16 -17.45
C LEU A 452 -17.28 0.52 -18.20
N LEU A 453 -18.50 0.90 -17.83
CA LEU A 453 -19.72 0.40 -18.49
C LEU A 453 -19.85 0.93 -19.91
N GLU A 454 -19.34 2.13 -20.16
CA GLU A 454 -19.39 2.82 -21.44
C GLU A 454 -18.00 3.38 -21.79
N PRO A 455 -17.68 3.56 -23.08
CA PRO A 455 -16.46 4.23 -23.51
C PRO A 455 -16.43 5.65 -22.98
N GLU A 456 -15.31 6.09 -22.41
CA GLU A 456 -15.15 7.49 -22.03
C GLU A 456 -14.17 8.20 -22.97
N ARG A 457 -14.54 9.37 -23.48
CA ARG A 457 -13.62 10.21 -24.27
C ARG A 457 -12.87 11.13 -23.32
N VAL A 458 -11.54 11.14 -23.43
CA VAL A 458 -10.66 11.99 -22.62
C VAL A 458 -9.83 12.87 -23.53
N VAL A 459 -9.88 14.17 -23.31
CA VAL A 459 -9.01 15.14 -24.00
C VAL A 459 -7.86 15.50 -23.08
N VAL A 460 -6.63 15.30 -23.55
CA VAL A 460 -5.41 15.74 -22.88
C VAL A 460 -4.90 16.97 -23.61
N ARG A 461 -4.78 18.11 -22.93
CA ARG A 461 -4.28 19.37 -23.50
C ARG A 461 -3.38 20.11 -22.51
N LEU A 462 -2.74 21.19 -22.94
CA LEU A 462 -2.02 22.10 -22.05
C LEU A 462 -2.98 23.16 -21.51
N ALA A 463 -2.83 23.53 -20.23
CA ALA A 463 -3.65 24.58 -19.63
C ALA A 463 -3.35 25.97 -20.22
N GLY A 464 -4.38 26.78 -20.42
CA GLY A 464 -4.27 28.24 -20.59
C GLY A 464 -4.11 28.80 -22.01
N ARG A 465 -4.15 28.00 -23.09
CA ARG A 465 -4.18 28.47 -24.48
C ARG A 465 -4.89 27.49 -25.42
N ALA A 466 -5.23 27.92 -26.64
CA ALA A 466 -5.60 27.03 -27.76
C ALA A 466 -4.37 26.21 -28.18
N THR A 467 -4.08 25.17 -27.42
CA THR A 467 -2.89 24.33 -27.58
C THR A 467 -3.23 23.02 -28.27
N PRO A 468 -2.22 22.28 -28.78
CA PRO A 468 -2.41 20.91 -29.22
C PRO A 468 -3.12 20.12 -28.14
N ALA A 469 -4.15 19.37 -28.54
CA ALA A 469 -4.91 18.47 -27.69
C ALA A 469 -4.91 17.10 -28.35
N ASP A 470 -4.83 16.05 -27.54
CA ASP A 470 -4.99 14.68 -27.99
C ASP A 470 -6.27 14.12 -27.37
N THR A 471 -7.11 13.48 -28.20
CA THR A 471 -8.38 12.92 -27.76
C THR A 471 -8.30 11.40 -27.77
N LEU A 472 -8.44 10.81 -26.60
CA LEU A 472 -8.34 9.38 -26.37
C LEU A 472 -9.72 8.79 -26.13
N GLU A 473 -10.01 7.66 -26.76
CA GLU A 473 -11.14 6.82 -26.39
C GLU A 473 -10.70 5.77 -25.37
N MET A 474 -11.23 5.88 -24.16
CA MET A 474 -10.89 5.04 -23.03
C MET A 474 -11.91 3.92 -22.89
N PHE A 475 -11.46 2.71 -23.20
CA PHE A 475 -12.18 1.47 -22.93
C PHE A 475 -11.32 0.67 -21.96
N MET A 476 -11.83 0.42 -20.75
CA MET A 476 -11.27 -0.39 -19.65
C MET A 476 -9.74 -0.62 -19.56
N GLY A 477 -9.16 -0.28 -18.40
CA GLY A 477 -8.04 -1.00 -17.76
C GLY A 477 -6.64 -0.92 -18.36
N ALA A 478 -6.49 -0.77 -19.68
CA ALA A 478 -5.19 -0.63 -20.31
C ALA A 478 -4.79 0.85 -20.45
N PRO A 479 -3.54 1.21 -20.11
CA PRO A 479 -3.03 2.56 -20.34
C PRO A 479 -3.11 2.92 -21.84
N ARG A 480 -3.73 4.05 -22.18
CA ARG A 480 -3.81 4.57 -23.55
C ARG A 480 -2.76 5.64 -23.76
N ALA A 481 -1.96 5.49 -24.81
CA ALA A 481 -0.92 6.47 -25.13
C ALA A 481 -1.52 7.76 -25.68
N PHE A 482 -0.98 8.90 -25.28
CA PHE A 482 -1.27 10.20 -25.86
C PHE A 482 0.00 10.90 -26.32
N ARG A 483 -0.11 11.83 -27.27
CA ARG A 483 1.03 12.60 -27.82
C ARG A 483 0.65 14.06 -28.05
N LEU A 484 1.48 14.97 -27.52
CA LEU A 484 1.43 16.40 -27.81
C LEU A 484 2.73 16.76 -28.55
N ALA A 485 2.61 17.05 -29.86
CA ALA A 485 3.75 17.17 -30.77
C ALA A 485 4.66 18.37 -30.48
N ALA A 486 4.08 19.49 -30.03
CA ALA A 486 4.82 20.72 -29.73
C ALA A 486 4.31 21.32 -28.42
N VAL A 487 5.07 21.13 -27.34
CA VAL A 487 4.83 21.77 -26.05
C VAL A 487 5.81 22.94 -25.91
N PRO A 488 5.35 24.18 -25.77
CA PRO A 488 6.26 25.32 -25.61
C PRO A 488 7.03 25.22 -24.29
N CYS A 489 8.31 25.59 -24.30
CA CYS A 489 9.16 25.52 -23.11
C CYS A 489 8.64 26.36 -21.92
N GLY A 490 9.15 26.05 -20.73
CA GLY A 490 8.80 26.67 -19.46
C GLY A 490 7.95 25.77 -18.55
N ALA A 491 7.43 26.35 -17.47
CA ALA A 491 6.49 25.67 -16.59
C ALA A 491 5.13 25.53 -17.30
N ARG A 492 4.67 24.31 -17.45
CA ARG A 492 3.42 23.96 -18.13
C ARG A 492 2.59 23.05 -17.25
N ARG A 493 1.28 23.01 -17.48
CA ARG A 493 0.34 22.15 -16.76
C ARG A 493 -0.48 21.38 -17.77
N LEU A 494 -0.69 20.08 -17.54
CA LEU A 494 -1.65 19.31 -18.32
C LEU A 494 -3.06 19.50 -17.76
N GLU A 495 -4.01 19.64 -18.66
CA GLU A 495 -5.44 19.62 -18.39
C GLU A 495 -6.03 18.35 -19.00
N ILE A 496 -6.77 17.59 -18.19
CA ILE A 496 -7.43 16.37 -18.61
C ILE A 496 -8.93 16.61 -18.50
N ILE A 497 -9.62 16.54 -19.63
CA ILE A 497 -11.04 16.80 -19.74
C ILE A 497 -11.75 15.50 -20.10
N ARG A 498 -12.67 15.07 -19.26
CA ARG A 498 -13.57 13.96 -19.58
C ARG A 498 -14.78 14.50 -20.35
N LEU A 499 -14.95 14.03 -21.58
CA LEU A 499 -16.12 14.29 -22.40
C LEU A 499 -17.12 13.16 -22.17
N ARG A 500 -18.17 13.43 -21.40
CA ARG A 500 -19.35 12.58 -21.35
C ARG A 500 -20.43 13.21 -22.21
N LEU A 501 -21.14 12.37 -22.98
CA LEU A 501 -22.28 12.82 -23.79
C LEU A 501 -23.37 13.47 -22.92
N ASP A 502 -23.51 13.04 -21.66
CA ASP A 502 -24.63 13.44 -20.80
C ASP A 502 -24.23 14.32 -19.60
N ALA A 503 -22.95 14.71 -19.47
CA ALA A 503 -22.49 15.53 -18.34
C ALA A 503 -22.02 16.91 -18.82
N PRO A 504 -22.63 18.01 -18.34
CA PRO A 504 -22.36 19.36 -18.85
C PRO A 504 -21.01 19.95 -18.42
N GLU A 505 -20.22 19.28 -17.58
CA GLU A 505 -18.94 19.83 -17.11
C GLU A 505 -17.78 18.84 -17.13
N ALA A 506 -16.72 19.26 -17.81
CA ALA A 506 -15.40 18.67 -17.73
C ALA A 506 -14.87 18.75 -16.29
N ARG A 507 -14.65 17.61 -15.65
CA ARG A 507 -13.95 17.58 -14.35
C ARG A 507 -12.46 17.32 -14.57
N LEU A 508 -11.64 18.26 -14.08
CA LEU A 508 -10.20 18.10 -13.97
C LEU A 508 -9.90 16.98 -12.97
N VAL A 509 -9.12 15.97 -13.38
CA VAL A 509 -8.72 14.87 -12.50
C VAL A 509 -7.23 14.98 -12.20
N ASP A 510 -6.91 14.97 -10.90
CA ASP A 510 -5.62 15.29 -10.34
C ASP A 510 -4.59 14.15 -10.51
N GLY A 511 -3.36 14.51 -10.83
CA GLY A 511 -2.22 13.61 -11.08
C GLY A 511 -0.95 14.43 -11.32
N GLN A 512 0.25 13.90 -11.07
CA GLN A 512 1.49 14.71 -10.99
C GLN A 512 1.75 15.76 -12.10
N PRO A 513 1.37 15.57 -13.38
CA PRO A 513 1.51 16.62 -14.40
C PRO A 513 0.51 17.78 -14.29
N ALA A 514 -0.53 17.63 -13.46
CA ALA A 514 -1.51 18.66 -13.13
C ALA A 514 -0.95 19.64 -12.08
N GLU A 515 0.11 19.32 -11.34
CA GLU A 515 0.78 20.29 -10.44
C GLU A 515 1.78 21.18 -11.20
N GLY A 516 2.05 20.84 -12.47
CA GLY A 516 2.98 21.55 -13.34
C GLY A 516 4.26 20.76 -13.60
N PHE A 517 4.85 20.95 -14.78
CA PHE A 517 6.09 20.32 -15.21
C PHE A 517 6.96 21.32 -15.96
N GLY A 518 8.29 21.17 -15.85
CA GLY A 518 9.24 21.93 -16.64
C GLY A 518 9.45 21.30 -18.02
N CYS A 519 9.25 22.09 -19.07
CA CYS A 519 9.53 21.72 -20.45
C CYS A 519 10.79 22.46 -20.93
N SER A 520 11.85 21.72 -21.24
CA SER A 520 13.10 22.23 -21.84
C SER A 520 13.25 21.73 -23.29
N SER A 521 13.94 22.51 -24.13
CA SER A 521 14.12 22.20 -25.55
C SER A 521 14.59 20.77 -25.77
N GLY A 522 13.96 20.06 -26.71
CA GLY A 522 14.34 18.70 -27.10
C GLY A 522 14.08 17.60 -26.06
N THR A 523 13.49 17.92 -24.90
CA THR A 523 13.17 16.93 -23.87
C THR A 523 11.93 16.12 -24.27
N LEU A 524 11.96 14.80 -24.06
CA LEU A 524 10.78 13.94 -24.18
C LEU A 524 10.22 13.66 -22.78
N LEU A 525 9.01 14.15 -22.51
CA LEU A 525 8.32 13.89 -21.25
C LEU A 525 7.33 12.72 -21.41
N GLN A 526 7.41 11.74 -20.52
CA GLN A 526 6.57 10.54 -20.54
C GLN A 526 5.74 10.35 -19.26
N PRO A 527 4.74 11.20 -19.01
CA PRO A 527 3.91 11.07 -17.82
C PRO A 527 2.97 9.86 -17.90
N ARG A 528 2.68 9.27 -16.73
CA ARG A 528 1.60 8.32 -16.53
C ARG A 528 0.47 8.99 -15.75
N LEU A 529 -0.69 9.14 -16.38
CA LEU A 529 -1.88 9.80 -15.85
C LEU A 529 -2.89 8.75 -15.39
N VAL A 530 -3.33 8.81 -14.14
CA VAL A 530 -4.33 7.89 -13.58
C VAL A 530 -5.54 8.69 -13.09
N ILE A 531 -6.68 8.47 -13.73
CA ILE A 531 -7.95 9.15 -13.46
C ILE A 531 -8.75 8.27 -12.50
N ALA A 532 -8.88 8.70 -11.25
CA ALA A 532 -9.77 8.05 -10.29
C ALA A 532 -11.24 8.39 -10.61
N LEU A 533 -12.10 7.38 -10.65
CA LEU A 533 -13.54 7.61 -10.72
C LEU A 533 -14.08 7.83 -9.31
N ASP A 534 -14.68 9.00 -9.07
CA ASP A 534 -15.50 9.24 -7.88
C ASP A 534 -16.56 8.14 -7.80
N ARG A 535 -16.57 7.38 -6.69
CA ARG A 535 -17.68 6.44 -6.47
C ARG A 535 -18.98 7.23 -6.41
N PRO A 536 -20.03 6.83 -7.15
CA PRO A 536 -21.32 7.50 -7.05
C PRO A 536 -21.79 7.42 -5.59
N ARG A 537 -21.98 8.58 -4.96
CA ARG A 537 -22.40 8.71 -3.55
C ARG A 537 -23.76 8.05 -3.23
N ASN A 538 -24.49 7.59 -4.26
CA ASN A 538 -25.90 7.17 -4.13
C ASN A 538 -26.19 5.67 -4.32
N ALA A 539 -25.20 4.78 -4.34
CA ALA A 539 -25.45 3.34 -4.50
C ALA A 539 -25.75 2.55 -3.20
N ILE A 540 -25.87 3.20 -2.03
CA ILE A 540 -26.16 2.53 -0.73
C ILE A 540 -27.55 2.93 -0.19
N ARG A 541 -28.55 2.94 -1.05
CA ARG A 541 -29.97 2.90 -0.67
C ARG A 541 -30.73 1.98 -1.60
N ARG A 542 -30.54 0.67 -1.43
CA ARG A 542 -31.56 -0.36 -1.71
C ARG A 542 -31.39 -1.49 -0.71
#